data_AF-A0A0D1K8U7-F1
#
_entry.id   AF-A0A0D1K8U7-F1
#
_cell.length_a   1.000
_cell.length_b   1.000
_cell.length_c   1.000
_cell.angle_alpha   90.00
_cell.angle_beta   90.00
_cell.angle_gamma   90.00
#
_symmetry.space_group_name_H-M   'P 1'
#
loop_
_entity.id
_entity.type
_entity.pdbx_description
1 polymer ?
#
loop_
_entity_poly.entity_id
_entity_poly.type
_entity_poly.pdbx_seq_one_letter_code
_entity_poly.pdbx_strand_id
1 'polypeptide(L)'
;MELEKFLGVSFFKDEEKDLAFKEKDESGQPIGVGIPIKEMRKSILESQAEKDVTVSNLKFQRFLNDRGMFKESKEARKLDFTNIKIQNKKIANEISFVGGALLEGFLSFYGIEMDRALDKYENRLHVIEGEEDAYIAQISRTGDVKRVSPVMEKEAAIEKLKAFERQNELHKEKEREHAIEIELRKEEESK
;
A
#
# COMPACT_ATOMS: atom_id res chain seq x y z
N MET A 1 -3.76 25.27 12.39
CA MET A 1 -2.97 24.08 12.00
C MET A 1 -3.44 22.89 12.82
N GLU A 2 -4.00 21.91 12.15
CA GLU A 2 -4.59 20.73 12.76
C GLU A 2 -3.63 19.54 12.68
N LEU A 3 -3.68 18.65 13.67
CA LEU A 3 -2.99 17.37 13.61
C LEU A 3 -3.80 16.41 12.74
N GLU A 4 -3.12 15.71 11.82
CA GLU A 4 -3.70 14.59 11.07
C GLU A 4 -2.77 13.39 11.18
N LYS A 5 -3.35 12.23 11.48
CA LYS A 5 -2.66 10.94 11.45
C LYS A 5 -3.20 10.13 10.29
N PHE A 6 -2.36 9.98 9.29
CA PHE A 6 -2.65 9.34 8.02
C PHE A 6 -1.88 8.04 7.93
N LEU A 7 -2.58 6.90 7.82
CA LEU A 7 -1.98 5.56 7.79
C LEU A 7 -1.00 5.30 8.95
N GLY A 8 -1.34 5.83 10.13
CA GLY A 8 -0.54 5.72 11.35
C GLY A 8 0.58 6.76 11.49
N VAL A 9 0.81 7.61 10.49
CA VAL A 9 1.85 8.65 10.51
C VAL A 9 1.22 10.02 10.77
N SER A 10 1.69 10.67 11.83
CA SER A 10 1.23 12.00 12.22
C SER A 10 1.95 13.12 11.46
N PHE A 11 1.21 14.12 11.03
CA PHE A 11 1.71 15.39 10.52
C PHE A 11 0.71 16.52 10.82
N PHE A 12 1.15 17.76 10.69
CA PHE A 12 0.30 18.93 10.90
C PHE A 12 -0.09 19.54 9.57
N LYS A 13 -1.36 19.87 9.38
CA LYS A 13 -1.89 20.51 8.18
C LYS A 13 -2.39 21.92 8.46
N ASP A 14 -2.18 22.79 7.49
CA ASP A 14 -2.75 24.13 7.37
C ASP A 14 -3.71 24.09 6.16
N GLU A 15 -4.99 23.87 6.41
CA GLU A 15 -6.00 23.73 5.34
C GLU A 15 -6.20 25.02 4.56
N GLU A 16 -6.00 26.19 5.18
CA GLU A 16 -6.14 27.48 4.50
C GLU A 16 -5.04 27.70 3.46
N LYS A 17 -3.84 27.17 3.71
CA LYS A 17 -2.67 27.29 2.83
C LYS A 17 -2.38 26.06 2.00
N ASP A 18 -3.14 24.98 2.18
CA ASP A 18 -2.88 23.64 1.62
C ASP A 18 -1.45 23.14 1.89
N LEU A 19 -0.94 23.37 3.10
CA LEU A 19 0.42 22.97 3.49
C LEU A 19 0.42 21.96 4.64
N ALA A 20 1.41 21.08 4.64
CA ALA A 20 1.66 20.07 5.64
C ALA A 20 3.10 20.15 6.16
N PHE A 21 3.26 19.88 7.45
CA PHE A 21 4.51 19.97 8.20
C PHE A 21 4.66 18.74 9.09
N LYS A 22 5.88 18.22 9.23
CA LYS A 22 6.11 17.03 10.06
C LYS A 22 6.11 17.34 11.55
N GLU A 23 6.60 18.52 11.91
CA GLU A 23 6.88 18.90 13.29
C GLU A 23 6.47 20.35 13.54
N LYS A 24 6.22 20.66 14.81
CA LYS A 24 6.03 22.00 15.35
C LYS A 24 7.05 22.23 16.46
N ASP A 25 7.41 23.49 16.69
CA ASP A 25 8.22 23.89 17.83
C ASP A 25 7.40 23.97 19.13
N GLU A 26 8.07 24.24 20.26
CA GLU A 26 7.43 24.41 21.57
C GLU A 26 6.42 25.58 21.61
N SER A 27 6.49 26.50 20.65
CA SER A 27 5.59 27.64 20.50
C SER A 27 4.40 27.34 19.56
N GLY A 28 4.32 26.12 19.00
CA GLY A 28 3.27 25.69 18.09
C GLY A 28 3.43 26.13 16.63
N GLN A 29 4.58 26.72 16.27
CA GLN A 29 4.92 27.11 14.90
C GLN A 29 5.48 25.92 14.11
N PRO A 30 5.22 25.82 12.80
CA PRO A 30 5.69 24.70 12.01
C PRO A 30 7.19 24.79 11.77
N ILE A 31 7.88 23.65 11.83
CA ILE A 31 9.32 23.57 11.56
C ILE A 31 9.54 23.18 10.09
N GLY A 32 10.38 23.95 9.40
CA GLY A 32 10.81 23.67 8.03
C GLY A 32 9.91 24.21 6.93
N VAL A 33 10.18 23.78 5.70
CA VAL A 33 9.39 24.17 4.53
C VAL A 33 8.15 23.29 4.44
N GLY A 34 6.98 23.91 4.38
CA GLY A 34 5.72 23.20 4.18
C GLY A 34 5.67 22.58 2.79
N ILE A 35 5.11 21.38 2.71
CA ILE A 35 4.81 20.71 1.44
C ILE A 35 3.30 20.61 1.24
N PRO A 36 2.78 20.55 0.00
CA PRO A 36 1.36 20.36 -0.22
C PRO A 36 0.79 19.16 0.54
N ILE A 37 -0.41 19.30 1.12
CA ILE A 37 -1.01 18.23 1.95
C ILE A 37 -1.12 16.92 1.17
N LYS A 38 -1.49 17.01 -0.11
CA LYS A 38 -1.59 15.84 -1.01
C LYS A 38 -0.25 15.15 -1.20
N GLU A 39 0.83 15.92 -1.37
CA GLU A 39 2.18 15.37 -1.51
C GLU A 39 2.66 14.71 -0.23
N MET A 40 2.36 15.29 0.95
CA MET A 40 2.65 14.66 2.24
C MET A 40 1.95 13.30 2.34
N ARG A 41 0.64 13.25 2.09
CA ARG A 41 -0.14 12.00 2.13
C ARG A 41 0.37 10.98 1.12
N LYS A 42 0.67 11.40 -0.11
CA LYS A 42 1.27 10.53 -1.14
C LYS A 42 2.59 9.94 -0.67
N SER A 43 3.48 10.75 -0.09
CA SER A 43 4.77 10.26 0.40
C SER A 43 4.62 9.26 1.55
N ILE A 44 3.63 9.46 2.43
CA ILE A 44 3.31 8.51 3.51
C ILE A 44 2.77 7.21 2.92
N LEU A 45 1.85 7.30 1.95
CA LEU A 45 1.27 6.16 1.25
C LEU A 45 2.36 5.32 0.57
N GLU A 46 3.25 5.96 -0.19
CA GLU A 46 4.39 5.30 -0.83
C GLU A 46 5.29 4.64 0.22
N SER A 47 5.65 5.33 1.29
CA SER A 47 6.51 4.75 2.34
C SER A 47 5.88 3.54 3.03
N GLN A 48 4.56 3.54 3.23
CA GLN A 48 3.87 2.37 3.80
C GLN A 48 3.76 1.23 2.79
N ALA A 49 3.45 1.53 1.53
CA ALA A 49 3.45 0.54 0.46
C ALA A 49 4.81 -0.13 0.29
N GLU A 50 5.92 0.63 0.34
CA GLU A 50 7.28 0.08 0.28
C GLU A 50 7.57 -0.96 1.37
N LYS A 51 7.04 -0.75 2.60
CA LYS A 51 7.20 -1.70 3.71
C LYS A 51 6.38 -2.96 3.52
N ASP A 52 5.25 -2.85 2.81
CA ASP A 52 4.35 -3.96 2.49
C ASP A 52 4.79 -4.74 1.23
N VAL A 53 5.72 -4.19 0.43
CA VAL A 53 6.28 -4.91 -0.72
C VAL A 53 7.01 -6.16 -0.24
N THR A 54 6.58 -7.30 -0.76
CA THR A 54 7.23 -8.59 -0.51
C THR A 54 7.82 -9.11 -1.81
N VAL A 55 9.15 -9.16 -1.88
CA VAL A 55 9.88 -9.72 -3.01
C VAL A 55 10.07 -11.21 -2.78
N SER A 56 9.44 -12.04 -3.63
CA SER A 56 9.66 -13.49 -3.62
C SER A 56 10.64 -13.88 -4.72
N ASN A 57 11.69 -14.63 -4.38
CA ASN A 57 12.65 -15.12 -5.36
C ASN A 57 11.96 -15.95 -6.46
N LEU A 58 11.01 -16.81 -6.07
CA LEU A 58 10.25 -17.63 -7.01
C LEU A 58 9.43 -16.79 -7.99
N LYS A 59 8.74 -15.74 -7.49
CA LYS A 59 7.96 -14.83 -8.35
C LYS A 59 8.86 -14.05 -9.28
N PHE A 60 10.02 -13.59 -8.79
CA PHE A 60 10.97 -12.85 -9.60
C PHE A 60 11.59 -13.73 -10.71
N GLN A 61 11.99 -14.97 -10.40
CA GLN A 61 12.47 -15.91 -11.41
C GLN A 61 11.42 -16.20 -12.49
N ARG A 62 10.16 -16.39 -12.07
CA ARG A 62 9.06 -16.59 -13.00
C ARG A 62 8.89 -15.37 -13.91
N PHE A 63 8.88 -14.17 -13.34
CA PHE A 63 8.81 -12.92 -14.08
C PHE A 63 9.93 -12.78 -15.12
N LEU A 64 11.17 -13.12 -14.77
CA LEU A 64 12.30 -13.12 -15.70
C LEU A 64 12.12 -14.15 -16.83
N ASN A 65 11.68 -15.36 -16.50
CA ASN A 65 11.41 -16.40 -17.50
C ASN A 65 10.29 -15.99 -18.48
N ASP A 66 9.22 -15.40 -17.96
CA ASP A 66 8.08 -14.92 -18.77
C ASP A 66 8.50 -13.82 -19.75
N ARG A 67 9.60 -13.10 -19.47
CA ARG A 67 10.23 -12.10 -20.36
C ARG A 67 11.37 -12.66 -21.23
N GLY A 68 11.62 -13.97 -21.20
CA GLY A 68 12.70 -14.61 -21.96
C GLY A 68 14.10 -14.41 -21.37
N MET A 69 14.23 -13.86 -20.16
CA MET A 69 15.48 -13.60 -19.46
C MET A 69 15.98 -14.84 -18.71
N PHE A 70 16.16 -15.95 -19.44
CA PHE A 70 16.45 -17.26 -18.86
C PHE A 70 17.82 -17.35 -18.17
N LYS A 71 18.81 -16.57 -18.62
CA LYS A 71 20.15 -16.55 -18.02
C LYS A 71 20.10 -15.83 -16.67
N GLU A 72 19.51 -14.65 -16.66
CA GLU A 72 19.29 -13.79 -15.51
C GLU A 72 18.43 -14.49 -14.46
N SER A 73 17.41 -15.24 -14.89
CA SER A 73 16.59 -16.09 -14.01
C SER A 73 17.41 -17.15 -13.26
N LYS A 74 18.41 -17.76 -13.91
CA LYS A 74 19.33 -18.70 -13.24
C LYS A 74 20.24 -17.98 -12.26
N GLU A 75 20.70 -16.77 -12.58
CA GLU A 75 21.54 -15.95 -11.71
C GLU A 75 20.77 -15.46 -10.48
N ALA A 76 19.49 -15.09 -10.64
CA ALA A 76 18.59 -14.65 -9.58
C ALA A 76 18.40 -15.68 -8.46
N ARG A 77 18.62 -16.98 -8.73
CA ARG A 77 18.58 -18.04 -7.71
C ARG A 77 19.59 -17.84 -6.59
N LYS A 78 20.70 -17.14 -6.88
CA LYS A 78 21.76 -16.87 -5.91
C LYS A 78 21.43 -15.70 -4.98
N LEU A 79 20.37 -14.94 -5.30
CA LEU A 79 19.93 -13.80 -4.50
C LEU A 79 19.08 -14.28 -3.33
N ASP A 80 19.37 -13.76 -2.14
CA ASP A 80 18.57 -13.99 -0.95
C ASP A 80 17.73 -12.75 -0.63
N PHE A 81 16.42 -12.82 -0.87
CA PHE A 81 15.50 -11.73 -0.55
C PHE A 81 14.96 -11.77 0.89
N THR A 82 15.31 -12.78 1.70
CA THR A 82 14.70 -12.98 3.03
C THR A 82 15.21 -11.99 4.09
N ASN A 83 16.50 -11.64 4.06
CA ASN A 83 17.10 -10.66 4.99
C ASN A 83 17.09 -9.23 4.46
N ILE A 84 16.48 -9.04 3.30
CA ILE A 84 16.42 -7.77 2.62
C ILE A 84 15.22 -7.01 3.17
N LYS A 85 15.43 -6.26 4.26
CA LYS A 85 14.62 -5.06 4.47
C LYS A 85 14.88 -4.20 3.25
N ILE A 86 13.84 -3.92 2.46
CA ILE A 86 13.90 -3.15 1.22
C ILE A 86 14.31 -1.70 1.54
N GLN A 87 15.58 -1.53 1.88
CA GLN A 87 16.26 -0.26 1.75
C GLN A 87 16.86 -0.32 0.34
N ASN A 88 16.11 0.24 -0.62
CA ASN A 88 16.34 0.19 -2.07
C ASN A 88 17.82 0.23 -2.50
N LYS A 89 18.69 0.95 -1.78
CA LYS A 89 20.13 1.06 -2.07
C LYS A 89 20.92 -0.24 -1.92
N LYS A 90 20.62 -1.09 -0.92
CA LYS A 90 21.40 -2.35 -0.71
C LYS A 90 21.08 -3.39 -1.77
N ILE A 91 19.80 -3.52 -2.11
CA ILE A 91 19.34 -4.45 -3.15
C ILE A 91 19.90 -4.06 -4.51
N ALA A 92 19.79 -2.78 -4.87
CA ALA A 92 20.30 -2.30 -6.13
C ALA A 92 21.80 -2.63 -6.26
N ASN A 93 22.59 -2.46 -5.20
CA ASN A 93 24.02 -2.79 -5.23
C ASN A 93 24.29 -4.29 -5.40
N GLU A 94 23.62 -5.16 -4.66
CA GLU A 94 23.80 -6.62 -4.76
C GLU A 94 23.39 -7.15 -6.13
N ILE A 95 22.27 -6.67 -6.67
CA ILE A 95 21.78 -7.10 -7.99
C ILE A 95 22.61 -6.50 -9.12
N SER A 96 23.01 -5.23 -9.01
CA SER A 96 23.93 -4.60 -9.97
C SER A 96 25.25 -5.35 -10.07
N PHE A 97 25.76 -5.85 -8.94
CA PHE A 97 26.98 -6.64 -8.91
C PHE A 97 26.84 -7.96 -9.69
N VAL A 98 25.65 -8.56 -9.71
CA VAL A 98 25.36 -9.75 -10.51
C VAL A 98 25.25 -9.40 -11.99
N GLY A 99 24.58 -8.30 -12.34
CA GLY A 99 24.57 -7.79 -13.72
C GLY A 99 23.51 -6.72 -13.98
N GLY A 100 23.80 -5.83 -14.93
CA GLY A 100 22.91 -4.71 -15.29
C GLY A 100 21.54 -5.16 -15.81
N ALA A 101 21.48 -6.20 -16.66
CA ALA A 101 20.20 -6.73 -17.15
C ALA A 101 19.34 -7.32 -16.02
N LEU A 102 19.97 -7.97 -15.05
CA LEU A 102 19.26 -8.50 -13.89
C LEU A 102 18.72 -7.38 -12.98
N LEU A 103 19.48 -6.28 -12.82
CA LEU A 103 19.03 -5.09 -12.11
C LEU A 103 17.80 -4.47 -12.79
N GLU A 104 17.84 -4.29 -14.10
CA GLU A 104 16.71 -3.74 -14.86
C GLU A 104 15.47 -4.62 -14.72
N GLY A 105 15.65 -5.94 -14.81
CA GLY A 105 14.60 -6.92 -14.55
C GLY A 105 14.04 -6.80 -13.13
N PHE A 106 14.91 -6.63 -12.14
CA PHE A 106 14.50 -6.44 -10.74
C PHE A 106 13.72 -5.15 -10.53
N LEU A 107 14.19 -4.02 -11.06
CA LEU A 107 13.49 -2.74 -10.93
C LEU A 107 12.10 -2.79 -11.58
N SER A 108 11.99 -3.44 -12.74
CA SER A 108 10.70 -3.69 -13.39
C SER A 108 9.78 -4.54 -12.52
N PHE A 109 10.30 -5.62 -11.93
CA PHE A 109 9.54 -6.50 -11.04
C PHE A 109 9.10 -5.77 -9.77
N TYR A 110 10.02 -5.04 -9.14
CA TYR A 110 9.76 -4.26 -7.94
C TYR A 110 8.69 -3.19 -8.17
N GLY A 111 8.73 -2.49 -9.32
CA GLY A 111 7.68 -1.54 -9.69
C GLY A 111 6.29 -2.18 -9.72
N ILE A 112 6.16 -3.40 -10.25
CA ILE A 112 4.89 -4.14 -10.27
C ILE A 112 4.45 -4.52 -8.85
N GLU A 113 5.35 -4.99 -8.00
CA GLU A 113 4.99 -5.34 -6.62
C GLU A 113 4.65 -4.09 -5.78
N MET A 114 5.30 -2.95 -6.07
CA MET A 114 5.00 -1.64 -5.48
C MET A 114 3.60 -1.17 -5.90
N ASP A 115 3.26 -1.25 -7.18
CA ASP A 115 1.92 -0.94 -7.68
C ASP A 115 0.85 -1.81 -7.01
N ARG A 116 1.11 -3.11 -6.86
CA ARG A 116 0.21 -4.02 -6.14
C ARG A 116 0.08 -3.68 -4.66
N ALA A 117 1.15 -3.19 -4.02
CA ALA A 117 1.09 -2.75 -2.64
C ALA A 117 0.21 -1.49 -2.53
N LEU A 118 0.41 -0.50 -3.42
CA LEU A 118 -0.42 0.71 -3.50
C LEU A 118 -1.90 0.39 -3.76
N ASP A 119 -2.20 -0.57 -4.64
CA ASP A 119 -3.56 -1.04 -4.89
C ASP A 119 -4.28 -1.51 -3.62
N LYS A 120 -3.56 -2.13 -2.68
CA LYS A 120 -4.18 -2.58 -1.42
C LYS A 120 -4.67 -1.41 -0.58
N TYR A 121 -3.97 -0.29 -0.61
CA TYR A 121 -4.39 0.91 0.11
C TYR A 121 -5.55 1.59 -0.61
N GLU A 122 -5.50 1.73 -1.93
CA GLU A 122 -6.56 2.41 -2.70
C GLU A 122 -7.91 1.66 -2.67
N ASN A 123 -7.86 0.33 -2.64
CA ASN A 123 -9.04 -0.53 -2.63
C ASN A 123 -9.61 -0.80 -1.23
N ARG A 124 -9.06 -0.16 -0.18
CA ARG A 124 -9.52 -0.32 1.20
C ARG A 124 -9.96 1.01 1.79
N LEU A 125 -10.85 0.91 2.76
CA LEU A 125 -11.22 2.03 3.60
C LEU A 125 -10.23 2.14 4.75
N HIS A 126 -9.91 3.37 5.12
CA HIS A 126 -8.95 3.67 6.19
C HIS A 126 -9.58 4.63 7.18
N VAL A 127 -9.14 4.52 8.43
CA VAL A 127 -9.43 5.54 9.44
C VAL A 127 -8.36 6.63 9.31
N ILE A 128 -8.82 7.87 9.14
CA ILE A 128 -7.99 9.07 9.26
C ILE A 128 -8.33 9.69 10.61
N GLU A 129 -7.32 9.92 11.44
CA GLU A 129 -7.51 10.47 12.79
C GLU A 129 -7.06 11.93 12.80
N GLY A 130 -7.86 12.81 13.39
CA GLY A 130 -7.48 14.14 13.82
C GLY A 130 -7.02 14.15 15.28
N GLU A 131 -6.98 15.35 15.87
CA GLU A 131 -6.60 15.53 17.27
C GLU A 131 -7.61 14.89 18.22
N GLU A 132 -8.89 15.24 18.06
CA GLU A 132 -10.00 14.74 18.89
C GLU A 132 -10.96 13.84 18.12
N ASP A 133 -10.87 13.80 16.78
CA ASP A 133 -11.86 13.14 15.94
C ASP A 133 -11.24 12.12 14.98
N ALA A 134 -12.11 11.36 14.31
CA ALA A 134 -11.73 10.44 13.25
C ALA A 134 -12.84 10.26 12.22
N TYR A 135 -12.47 9.86 11.02
CA TYR A 135 -13.41 9.49 9.97
C TYR A 135 -12.86 8.38 9.10
N ILE A 136 -13.76 7.69 8.40
CA ILE A 136 -13.44 6.65 7.43
C ILE A 136 -13.37 7.29 6.05
N ALA A 137 -12.31 6.99 5.31
CA ALA A 137 -12.11 7.50 3.96
C ALA A 137 -11.51 6.46 3.01
N GLN A 138 -11.76 6.68 1.74
CA GLN A 138 -10.98 6.08 0.66
C GLN A 138 -9.80 7.00 0.32
N ILE A 139 -8.64 6.40 0.10
CA ILE A 139 -7.40 7.10 -0.23
C ILE A 139 -7.07 6.81 -1.68
N SER A 140 -6.73 7.83 -2.46
CA SER A 140 -6.19 7.67 -3.82
C SER A 140 -4.66 7.62 -3.81
N ARG A 141 -4.08 7.11 -4.90
CA ARG A 141 -2.62 7.11 -5.12
C ARG A 141 -1.99 8.52 -5.16
N THR A 142 -2.77 9.55 -5.47
CA THR A 142 -2.32 10.95 -5.51
C THR A 142 -2.31 11.60 -4.13
N GLY A 143 -2.78 10.91 -3.09
CA GLY A 143 -2.94 11.47 -1.74
C GLY A 143 -4.26 12.21 -1.53
N ASP A 144 -5.19 12.16 -2.48
CA ASP A 144 -6.56 12.64 -2.27
C ASP A 144 -7.31 11.71 -1.34
N VAL A 145 -8.09 12.30 -0.44
CA VAL A 145 -8.87 11.61 0.59
C VAL A 145 -10.34 11.88 0.34
N LYS A 146 -11.10 10.81 0.10
CA LYS A 146 -12.56 10.86 -0.05
C LYS A 146 -13.22 10.31 1.20
N ARG A 147 -13.70 11.20 2.06
CA ARG A 147 -14.45 10.83 3.27
C ARG A 147 -15.75 10.13 2.89
N VAL A 148 -16.01 8.98 3.53
CA VAL A 148 -17.21 8.15 3.30
C VAL A 148 -18.07 7.98 4.55
N SER A 149 -17.60 8.45 5.71
CA SER A 149 -18.38 8.48 6.95
C SER A 149 -18.49 9.88 7.53
N PRO A 150 -19.46 10.12 8.43
CA PRO A 150 -19.40 11.24 9.35
C PRO A 150 -18.12 11.19 10.20
N VAL A 151 -17.80 12.33 10.82
CA VAL A 151 -16.77 12.44 11.85
C VAL A 151 -17.30 11.81 13.15
N MET A 152 -16.46 11.07 13.86
CA MET A 152 -16.80 10.38 15.10
C MET A 152 -15.56 10.19 15.98
N GLU A 153 -15.75 9.65 17.18
CA GLU A 153 -14.66 9.23 18.06
C GLU A 153 -13.76 8.15 17.40
N LYS A 154 -12.48 8.14 17.77
CA LYS A 154 -11.45 7.28 17.17
C LYS A 154 -11.81 5.80 17.26
N GLU A 155 -12.20 5.35 18.45
CA GLU A 155 -12.58 3.97 18.72
C GLU A 155 -13.81 3.58 17.92
N ALA A 156 -14.81 4.47 17.82
CA ALA A 156 -16.02 4.23 17.05
C ALA A 156 -15.73 4.09 15.54
N ALA A 157 -14.81 4.89 15.00
CA ALA A 157 -14.39 4.79 13.60
C ALA A 157 -13.70 3.44 13.31
N ILE A 158 -12.80 3.00 14.21
CA ILE A 158 -12.11 1.72 14.09
C ILE A 158 -13.09 0.55 14.18
N GLU A 159 -14.02 0.57 15.13
CA GLU A 159 -15.03 -0.48 15.28
C GLU A 159 -15.95 -0.56 14.07
N LYS A 160 -16.39 0.59 13.55
CA LYS A 160 -17.25 0.66 12.37
C LYS A 160 -16.55 0.15 11.12
N LEU A 161 -15.27 0.47 10.93
CA LEU A 161 -14.47 -0.07 9.83
C LEU A 161 -14.37 -1.61 9.94
N LYS A 162 -14.02 -2.13 11.11
CA LYS A 162 -13.95 -3.59 11.35
C LYS A 162 -15.29 -4.30 11.14
N ALA A 163 -16.40 -3.65 11.48
CA ALA A 163 -17.74 -4.20 11.24
C ALA A 163 -18.04 -4.27 9.73
N PHE A 164 -17.69 -3.23 8.99
CA PHE A 164 -17.85 -3.17 7.53
C PHE A 164 -16.99 -4.21 6.81
N GLU A 165 -15.72 -4.35 7.21
CA GLU A 165 -14.81 -5.36 6.64
C GLU A 165 -15.34 -6.78 6.85
N ARG A 166 -15.79 -7.12 8.07
CA ARG A 166 -16.40 -8.42 8.38
C ARG A 166 -17.64 -8.70 7.53
N GLN A 167 -18.52 -7.71 7.34
CA GLN A 167 -19.69 -7.87 6.49
C GLN A 167 -19.30 -8.12 5.02
N ASN A 168 -18.31 -7.38 4.51
CA ASN A 168 -17.85 -7.53 3.14
C ASN A 168 -17.19 -8.91 2.91
N GLU A 169 -16.44 -9.42 3.89
CA GLU A 169 -15.87 -10.77 3.85
C GLU A 169 -16.96 -11.85 3.79
N LEU A 170 -17.96 -11.77 4.67
CA LEU A 170 -19.10 -12.70 4.68
C LEU A 170 -19.89 -12.68 3.36
N HIS A 171 -20.05 -11.50 2.75
CA HIS A 171 -20.70 -11.38 1.44
C HIS A 171 -19.90 -12.07 0.34
N LYS A 172 -18.58 -11.85 0.29
CA LYS A 172 -17.69 -12.48 -0.69
C LYS A 172 -17.65 -13.99 -0.56
N GLU A 173 -17.73 -14.52 0.66
CA GLU A 173 -17.76 -15.96 0.91
C GLU A 173 -19.04 -16.59 0.34
N LYS A 174 -20.20 -15.99 0.63
CA LYS A 174 -21.49 -16.43 0.07
C LYS A 174 -21.53 -16.38 -1.46
N GLU A 175 -20.97 -15.34 -2.06
CA GLU A 175 -20.87 -15.23 -3.52
C GLU A 175 -20.03 -16.36 -4.13
N ARG A 176 -18.93 -16.74 -3.48
CA ARG A 176 -18.09 -17.86 -3.92
C ARG A 176 -18.80 -19.20 -3.78
N GLU A 177 -19.46 -19.45 -2.66
CA GLU A 177 -20.25 -20.66 -2.44
C GLU A 177 -21.33 -20.80 -3.52
N HIS A 178 -22.05 -19.71 -3.81
CA HIS A 178 -23.08 -19.68 -4.85
C HIS A 178 -22.50 -19.88 -6.26
N ALA A 179 -21.32 -19.32 -6.55
CA ALA A 179 -20.64 -19.54 -7.83
C ALA A 179 -20.24 -21.01 -8.03
N ILE A 180 -19.69 -21.64 -6.98
CA ILE A 180 -19.33 -23.06 -6.99
C ILE A 180 -20.57 -23.94 -7.16
N GLU A 181 -21.68 -23.62 -6.49
CA GLU A 181 -22.95 -24.36 -6.62
C GLU A 181 -23.50 -24.28 -8.05
N ILE A 182 -23.44 -23.11 -8.70
CA ILE A 182 -23.82 -22.96 -10.11
C ILE A 182 -22.95 -23.82 -11.02
N GLU A 183 -21.64 -23.86 -10.77
CA GLU A 183 -20.68 -24.61 -11.59
C GLU A 183 -20.91 -26.12 -11.47
N LEU A 184 -21.11 -26.62 -10.25
CA LEU A 184 -21.47 -28.03 -9.98
C LEU A 184 -22.78 -28.45 -10.67
N ARG A 185 -23.83 -27.62 -10.59
CA ARG A 185 -25.10 -27.91 -11.28
C ARG A 185 -24.95 -27.97 -12.81
N LYS A 186 -24.11 -27.09 -13.39
CA LYS A 186 -23.82 -27.12 -14.83
C LYS A 186 -23.05 -28.38 -15.25
N GLU A 187 -22.14 -28.86 -14.42
CA GLU A 187 -21.43 -30.11 -14.67
C GLU A 187 -22.37 -31.33 -14.58
N GLU A 188 -23.31 -31.33 -13.63
CA GLU A 188 -24.34 -32.38 -13.50
C GLU A 188 -25.34 -32.40 -14.66
N GLU A 189 -25.76 -31.24 -15.18
CA GLU A 189 -26.64 -31.13 -16.34
C GLU A 189 -25.95 -31.46 -17.67
N SER A 190 -24.61 -31.52 -17.70
CA SER A 190 -23.81 -31.83 -18.89
C SER A 190 -23.46 -33.33 -19.06
N LYS A 191 -23.87 -34.17 -18.11
CA LYS A 191 -23.69 -35.64 -18.12
C LYS A 191 -24.98 -36.36 -18.53
#